data_AF-A0A3P8B7X2-F1
#
_entry.id   AF-A0A3P8B7X2-F1
#
_cell.length_a   1.000
_cell.length_b   1.000
_cell.length_c   1.000
_cell.angle_alpha   90.00
_cell.angle_beta   90.00
_cell.angle_gamma   90.00
#
_symmetry.space_group_name_H-M   'P 1'
#
loop_
_entity.id
_entity.type
_entity.pdbx_description
1 polymer ?
#
loop_
_entity_poly.entity_id
_entity_poly.type
_entity_poly.pdbx_seq_one_letter_code
_entity_poly.pdbx_strand_id
1 'polypeptide(L)'
;MGKLPTKNYIPSHFMKGTLIQMANGRLKKVEDLSSDDFLLSAPLSRVFNIDTSVVVEIAKASTLARVTFAATIEPQLELPFFVLGKGWSSCDPHRTQATYGLEVQQLKV
;
A
#
# COMPACT_ATOMS: atom_id res chain seq x y z
N MET A 1 -19.56 21.75 4.72
CA MET A 1 -18.87 20.80 5.61
C MET A 1 -19.38 19.40 5.33
N GLY A 2 -18.70 18.63 4.48
CA GLY A 2 -19.03 17.22 4.26
C GLY A 2 -18.30 16.38 5.29
N LYS A 3 -19.01 15.72 6.21
CA LYS A 3 -18.40 14.67 7.03
C LYS A 3 -18.09 13.49 6.12
N LEU A 4 -16.82 13.08 6.06
CA LEU A 4 -16.43 11.84 5.41
C LEU A 4 -17.19 10.68 6.07
N PRO A 5 -17.78 9.76 5.30
CA PRO A 5 -18.51 8.64 5.86
C PRO A 5 -17.57 7.79 6.73
N THR A 6 -17.96 7.56 7.98
CA THR A 6 -17.24 6.78 9.01
C THR A 6 -17.32 5.26 8.79
N LYS A 7 -17.70 4.80 7.59
CA LYS A 7 -17.59 3.38 7.25
C LYS A 7 -16.12 3.11 6.93
N ASN A 8 -15.50 2.20 7.69
CA ASN A 8 -14.24 1.57 7.33
C ASN A 8 -14.31 1.13 5.86
N TYR A 9 -13.58 1.83 4.99
CA TYR A 9 -13.49 1.46 3.58
C TYR A 9 -12.70 0.16 3.51
N ILE A 10 -13.38 -0.93 3.17
CA ILE A 10 -12.78 -2.24 2.96
C ILE A 10 -12.63 -2.40 1.44
N PRO A 11 -11.41 -2.28 0.88
CA PRO A 11 -11.22 -2.32 -0.55
C PRO A 11 -11.46 -3.74 -1.06
N SER A 12 -12.45 -3.90 -1.96
CA SER A 12 -12.84 -5.22 -2.48
C SER A 12 -11.75 -5.89 -3.31
N HIS A 13 -10.82 -5.12 -3.88
CA HIS A 13 -9.72 -5.68 -4.69
C HIS A 13 -8.73 -6.52 -3.88
N PHE A 14 -8.74 -6.41 -2.54
CA PHE A 14 -7.96 -7.28 -1.65
C PHE A 14 -8.71 -8.55 -1.23
N MET A 15 -10.00 -8.71 -1.59
CA MET A 15 -10.74 -9.92 -1.22
C MET A 15 -10.21 -11.13 -1.99
N LYS A 16 -9.94 -12.23 -1.28
CA LYS A 16 -9.53 -13.51 -1.89
C LYS A 16 -10.43 -13.89 -3.05
N GLY A 17 -9.82 -14.36 -4.14
CA GLY A 17 -10.48 -14.71 -5.38
C GLY A 17 -10.74 -13.55 -6.33
N THR A 18 -10.49 -12.30 -5.90
CA THR A 18 -10.62 -11.14 -6.80
C THR A 18 -9.61 -11.24 -7.93
N LEU A 19 -10.10 -11.08 -9.16
CA LEU A 19 -9.27 -11.08 -10.36
C LEU A 19 -8.69 -9.69 -10.59
N ILE A 20 -7.36 -9.62 -10.59
CA ILE A 20 -6.57 -8.45 -10.90
C ILE A 20 -6.15 -8.53 -12.37
N GLN A 21 -6.47 -7.49 -13.13
CA GLN A 21 -5.95 -7.33 -14.47
C GLN A 21 -4.54 -6.77 -14.39
N MET A 22 -3.58 -7.58 -14.83
CA MET A 22 -2.18 -7.20 -14.96
C MET A 22 -2.00 -6.19 -16.10
N ALA A 23 -0.91 -5.43 -16.07
CA ALA A 23 -0.63 -4.44 -17.10
C ALA A 23 -0.43 -5.04 -18.52
N ASN A 24 -0.12 -6.34 -18.61
CA ASN A 24 -0.08 -7.10 -19.86
C ASN A 24 -1.44 -7.66 -20.31
N GLY A 25 -2.53 -7.32 -19.62
CA GLY A 25 -3.90 -7.75 -19.92
C GLY A 25 -4.30 -9.12 -19.33
N ARG A 26 -3.37 -9.88 -18.74
CA ARG A 26 -3.69 -11.17 -18.10
C ARG A 26 -4.46 -10.96 -16.80
N LEU A 27 -5.34 -11.90 -16.47
CA LEU A 27 -6.04 -11.93 -15.19
C LEU A 27 -5.31 -12.87 -14.21
N LYS A 28 -5.13 -12.42 -12.98
CA LYS A 28 -4.56 -13.21 -11.88
C LYS A 28 -5.37 -12.99 -10.60
N LYS A 29 -5.52 -14.00 -9.76
CA LYS A 29 -6.16 -13.79 -8.45
C LYS A 29 -5.24 -12.95 -7.56
N VAL A 30 -5.82 -12.14 -6.69
CA VAL A 30 -5.07 -11.27 -5.77
C VAL A 30 -4.14 -12.07 -4.86
N GLU A 31 -4.57 -13.24 -4.37
CA GLU A 31 -3.74 -14.11 -3.53
C GLU A 31 -2.53 -14.72 -4.27
N ASP A 32 -2.58 -14.78 -5.60
CA ASP A 32 -1.54 -15.40 -6.42
C ASP A 32 -0.49 -14.37 -6.90
N LEU A 33 -0.64 -13.08 -6.59
CA LEU A 33 0.28 -12.02 -7.05
C LEU A 33 1.72 -12.24 -6.58
N SER A 34 2.68 -11.96 -7.46
CA SER A 34 4.12 -12.15 -7.23
C SER A 34 4.91 -10.85 -7.42
N SER A 35 6.17 -10.82 -6.98
CA SER A 35 7.01 -9.61 -7.14
C SER A 35 7.22 -9.25 -8.62
N ASP A 36 7.37 -10.24 -9.49
CA ASP A 36 7.54 -10.04 -10.94
C ASP A 36 6.32 -9.36 -11.56
N ASP A 37 5.12 -9.69 -11.07
CA ASP A 37 3.86 -9.08 -11.51
C ASP A 37 3.87 -7.56 -11.27
N PHE A 38 4.39 -7.10 -10.13
CA PHE A 38 4.52 -5.67 -9.84
C PHE A 38 5.64 -5.01 -10.64
N LEU A 39 6.80 -5.67 -10.79
CA LEU A 39 7.94 -5.13 -11.54
C LEU A 39 7.62 -4.96 -13.03
N LEU A 40 6.87 -5.88 -13.63
CA LEU A 40 6.39 -5.76 -15.01
C LEU A 40 5.32 -4.67 -15.17
N SER A 41 4.60 -4.36 -14.10
CA SER A 41 3.54 -3.34 -14.10
C SER A 41 4.04 -1.93 -13.80
N ALA A 42 5.14 -1.79 -13.06
CA ALA A 42 5.68 -0.50 -12.62
C ALA A 42 6.02 0.47 -13.77
N PRO A 43 6.65 0.05 -14.90
CA PRO A 43 6.90 0.94 -16.04
C PRO A 43 5.62 1.38 -16.76
N LEU A 44 4.52 0.65 -16.59
CA LEU A 44 3.24 0.86 -17.27
C LEU A 44 2.27 1.71 -16.43
N SER A 45 2.57 1.87 -15.14
CA SER A 45 1.79 2.63 -14.16
C SER A 45 2.29 4.08 -14.08
N ARG A 46 1.51 5.04 -14.59
CA ARG A 46 1.77 6.49 -14.42
C ARG A 46 1.12 7.10 -13.17
N VAL A 47 0.53 6.29 -12.29
CA VAL A 47 -0.60 6.74 -11.45
C VAL A 47 -0.27 6.96 -9.97
N PHE A 48 0.86 6.54 -9.44
CA PHE A 48 1.13 6.72 -7.99
C PHE A 48 2.04 7.90 -7.67
N ASN A 49 1.46 9.11 -7.71
CA ASN A 49 1.91 10.22 -6.87
C ASN A 49 1.07 10.21 -5.60
N ILE A 50 1.61 9.74 -4.49
CA ILE A 50 1.00 9.97 -3.16
C ILE A 50 1.99 10.75 -2.32
N ASP A 51 1.74 12.06 -2.28
CA ASP A 51 2.41 13.05 -1.44
C ASP A 51 1.76 13.02 -0.03
N THR A 52 2.43 12.39 0.93
CA THR A 52 2.33 12.80 2.33
C THR A 52 3.74 13.13 2.79
N SER A 53 3.92 14.27 3.44
CA SER A 53 5.25 14.84 3.69
C SER A 53 5.29 15.41 5.11
N VAL A 54 5.85 14.64 6.04
CA VAL A 54 6.18 15.01 7.42
C VAL A 54 7.57 15.61 7.43
N VAL A 55 7.76 16.81 7.98
CA VAL A 55 9.09 17.41 8.07
C VAL A 55 9.99 16.56 8.98
N VAL A 56 11.02 15.94 8.41
CA VAL A 56 12.01 15.11 9.13
C VAL A 56 13.21 15.95 9.58
N GLU A 57 13.52 17.02 8.84
CA GLU A 57 14.70 17.84 9.12
C GLU A 57 14.44 19.30 8.75
N ILE A 58 14.88 20.21 9.61
CA ILE A 58 14.98 21.64 9.30
C ILE A 58 16.42 22.09 9.58
N ALA A 59 17.18 22.34 8.53
CA ALA A 59 18.52 22.92 8.62
C ALA A 59 18.46 24.42 8.28
N LYS A 60 18.89 25.28 9.22
CA LYS A 60 18.90 26.73 9.04
C LYS A 60 20.26 27.21 8.53
N ALA A 61 20.25 28.05 7.50
CA ALA A 61 21.39 28.82 7.03
C ALA A 61 21.18 30.31 7.36
N SER A 62 22.13 31.16 7.00
CA SER A 62 22.12 32.60 7.33
C SER A 62 20.90 33.36 6.82
N THR A 63 20.33 32.97 5.67
CA THR A 63 19.16 33.64 5.07
C THR A 63 18.03 32.69 4.65
N LEU A 64 18.22 31.37 4.72
CA LEU A 64 17.27 30.37 4.24
C LEU A 64 17.21 29.14 5.16
N ALA A 65 16.13 28.37 5.07
CA ALA A 65 16.00 27.06 5.71
C ALA A 65 15.79 25.97 4.66
N ARG A 66 16.50 24.85 4.79
CA ARG A 66 16.26 23.62 4.05
C ARG A 66 15.35 22.73 4.89
N VAL A 67 14.21 22.36 4.33
CA VAL A 67 13.19 21.51 4.97
C VAL A 67 13.12 20.19 4.20
N THR A 68 13.39 19.07 4.86
CA THR A 68 13.30 17.71 4.28
C THR A 68 12.01 17.05 4.76
N PHE A 69 11.29 16.33 3.88
CA PHE A 69 10.02 15.65 4.20
C PHE A 69 10.14 14.11 4.10
N ALA A 70 9.37 13.38 4.92
CA ALA A 70 9.21 11.93 4.97
C ALA A 70 7.73 11.55 4.83
N ALA A 71 7.40 10.51 4.06
CA ALA A 71 6.02 10.07 3.92
C ALA A 71 5.62 9.10 5.05
N THR A 72 4.73 9.55 5.94
CA THR A 72 4.05 8.71 6.93
C THR A 72 2.62 8.42 6.47
N ILE A 73 2.20 7.16 6.56
CA ILE A 73 0.82 6.71 6.30
C ILE A 73 0.24 6.01 7.53
N GLU A 74 -1.07 6.15 7.76
CA GLU A 74 -1.80 5.54 8.89
C GLU A 74 -2.83 4.53 8.38
N PRO A 75 -2.41 3.32 7.97
CA PRO A 75 -3.31 2.32 7.42
C PRO A 75 -4.15 1.65 8.53
N GLN A 76 -5.27 1.04 8.13
CA GLN A 76 -5.95 0.06 8.98
C GLN A 76 -5.03 -1.16 9.20
N LEU A 77 -5.13 -1.81 10.37
CA LEU A 77 -4.22 -2.91 10.75
C LEU A 77 -4.30 -4.11 9.79
N GLU A 78 -5.50 -4.35 9.25
CA GLU A 78 -5.83 -5.41 8.29
C GLU A 78 -5.43 -5.07 6.85
N LEU A 79 -4.97 -3.85 6.56
CA LEU A 79 -4.67 -3.45 5.18
C LEU A 79 -3.44 -4.21 4.68
N PRO A 80 -3.56 -4.99 3.59
CA PRO A 80 -2.43 -5.73 3.05
C PRO A 80 -1.50 -4.82 2.22
N PHE A 81 -0.21 -5.03 2.41
CA PHE A 81 0.90 -4.44 1.68
C PHE A 81 1.64 -5.53 0.92
N PHE A 82 1.99 -5.27 -0.34
CA PHE A 82 2.85 -6.18 -1.07
C PHE A 82 4.31 -5.81 -0.83
N VAL A 83 5.07 -6.69 -0.15
CA VAL A 83 6.49 -6.48 0.15
C VAL A 83 7.32 -7.27 -0.84
N LEU A 84 8.20 -6.59 -1.58
CA LEU A 84 9.05 -7.23 -2.59
C LEU A 84 9.91 -8.34 -1.97
N GLY A 85 9.95 -9.50 -2.64
CA GLY A 85 10.68 -10.68 -2.17
C GLY A 85 10.01 -11.45 -1.02
N LYS A 86 8.91 -10.93 -0.46
CA LYS A 86 8.19 -11.54 0.67
C LYS A 86 6.73 -11.85 0.36
N GLY A 87 6.09 -11.06 -0.50
CA GLY A 87 4.68 -11.19 -0.85
C GLY A 87 3.78 -10.35 0.07
N TRP A 88 2.51 -10.76 0.17
CA TRP A 88 1.53 -10.05 1.00
C TRP A 88 1.91 -10.05 2.48
N SER A 89 1.88 -8.86 3.08
CA SER A 89 2.17 -8.61 4.50
C SER A 89 1.20 -7.57 5.07
N SER A 90 0.92 -7.59 6.37
CA SER A 90 0.12 -6.55 7.03
C SER A 90 0.53 -6.35 8.49
N CYS A 91 0.03 -5.29 9.11
CA CYS A 91 0.30 -5.02 10.53
C CYS A 91 -0.38 -6.04 11.45
N ASP A 92 -1.52 -6.61 11.04
CA ASP A 92 -2.23 -7.70 11.74
C ASP A 92 -2.69 -8.78 10.73
N PRO A 93 -1.89 -9.85 10.54
CA PRO A 93 -2.21 -10.92 9.61
C PRO A 93 -3.51 -11.66 9.93
N HIS A 94 -3.83 -11.84 11.21
CA HIS A 94 -5.04 -12.55 11.62
C HIS A 94 -6.29 -11.75 11.25
N ARG A 95 -6.29 -10.43 11.49
CA ARG A 95 -7.37 -9.56 11.02
C ARG A 95 -7.46 -9.52 9.50
N THR A 96 -6.33 -9.51 8.81
CA THR A 96 -6.30 -9.53 7.33
C THR A 96 -6.97 -10.79 6.78
N GLN A 97 -6.67 -11.96 7.35
CA GLN A 97 -7.32 -13.22 7.00
C GLN A 97 -8.83 -13.17 7.29
N ALA A 98 -9.24 -12.64 8.44
CA ALA A 98 -10.67 -12.53 8.79
C ALA A 98 -11.44 -11.57 7.89
N THR A 99 -10.82 -10.46 7.47
CA THR A 99 -11.46 -9.40 6.67
C THR A 99 -11.43 -9.70 5.17
N TYR A 100 -10.31 -10.16 4.65
CA TYR A 100 -10.07 -10.33 3.20
C TYR A 100 -9.94 -11.78 2.75
N GLY A 101 -9.80 -12.73 3.68
CA GLY A 101 -9.52 -14.13 3.37
C GLY A 101 -8.08 -14.39 2.90
N LEU A 102 -7.21 -13.37 2.91
CA LEU A 102 -5.82 -13.47 2.45
C LEU A 102 -4.89 -13.96 3.54
N GLU A 103 -4.10 -14.98 3.22
CA GLU A 103 -2.98 -15.40 4.05
C GLU A 103 -1.80 -14.46 3.79
N VAL A 104 -1.39 -13.74 4.82
CA VAL A 104 -0.34 -12.73 4.73
C VAL A 104 0.67 -12.89 5.86
N GLN A 105 1.85 -12.31 5.69
CA GLN A 105 2.90 -12.34 6.69
C GLN A 105 2.84 -11.11 7.61
N GLN A 106 3.45 -11.20 8.80
CA GLN A 106 3.64 -10.03 9.66
C GLN A 106 4.52 -9.01 8.95
N LEU A 107 4.04 -7.78 8.78
CA LEU A 107 4.84 -6.65 8.33
C LEU A 107 5.89 -6.34 9.42
N LYS A 108 7.14 -6.24 8.99
CA LYS A 108 8.30 -5.99 9.85
C LYS A 108 9.08 -4.83 9.27
N VAL A 109 9.75 -4.08 10.15
CA VAL A 109 10.77 -3.09 9.79
C VAL A 109 11.99 -3.80 9.21
#